data_AF-A0A316Q128-F1
#
_entry.id   AF-A0A316Q128-F1
#
_cell.length_a   1.000
_cell.length_b   1.000
_cell.length_c   1.000
_cell.angle_alpha   90.00
_cell.angle_beta   90.00
_cell.angle_gamma   90.00
#
_symmetry.space_group_name_H-M   'P 1'
#
loop_
_entity.id
_entity.type
_entity.pdbx_description
1 polymer ?
#
loop_
_entity_poly.entity_id
_entity_poly.type
_entity_poly.pdbx_seq_one_letter_code
_entity_poly.pdbx_strand_id
1 'polypeptide(L)'
;MPEGKRVRRTPQQMAQDLDAQMEKLNASIAELEEKKAASAAVFDGKIATVRGKIKKLEAKKKDVLAPKKRKTRKTKAQQIKDLVRKAQKAGLKPDEIASRLGVSIEE
;
A
#
# COMPACT_ATOMS: atom_id res chain seq x y z
N MET A 1 19.32 -28.59 75.13
CA MET A 1 18.06 -28.63 74.38
C MET A 1 18.17 -29.75 73.36
N PRO A 2 17.30 -30.77 73.36
CA PRO A 2 17.42 -31.83 72.37
C PRO A 2 17.07 -31.24 71.01
N GLU A 3 18.02 -31.29 70.08
CA GLU A 3 17.80 -30.87 68.69
C GLU A 3 16.77 -31.82 68.07
N GLY A 4 15.52 -31.37 68.04
CA GLY A 4 14.43 -32.13 67.43
C GLY A 4 14.73 -32.42 65.97
N LYS A 5 14.70 -33.70 65.59
CA LYS A 5 14.81 -34.15 64.20
C LYS A 5 13.84 -33.33 63.34
N ARG A 6 14.36 -32.65 62.31
CA ARG A 6 13.54 -31.87 61.36
C ARG A 6 12.43 -32.77 60.82
N VAL A 7 11.18 -32.33 60.94
CA VAL A 7 10.02 -33.03 60.39
C VAL A 7 10.20 -33.15 58.88
N ARG A 8 10.20 -34.38 58.35
CA ARG A 8 10.23 -34.61 56.91
C ARG A 8 8.89 -34.18 56.31
N ARG A 9 8.91 -33.51 55.15
CA ARG A 9 7.69 -33.14 54.42
C ARG A 9 6.87 -34.40 54.12
N THR A 10 5.55 -34.29 54.23
CA THR A 10 4.66 -35.37 53.81
C THR A 10 4.63 -35.46 52.28
N PRO A 11 4.32 -36.63 51.71
CA PRO A 11 4.13 -36.77 50.26
C PRO A 11 3.14 -35.74 49.67
N GLN A 12 2.09 -35.40 50.42
CA GLN A 12 1.08 -34.42 50.02
C GLN A 12 1.66 -32.99 49.97
N GLN A 13 2.50 -32.62 50.94
CA GLN A 13 3.18 -31.31 50.93
C GLN A 13 4.16 -31.21 49.76
N MET A 14 4.87 -32.31 49.43
CA MET A 14 5.75 -32.33 48.26
C MET A 14 4.97 -32.21 46.95
N ALA A 15 3.81 -32.85 46.84
CA ALA A 15 2.94 -32.71 45.67
C ALA A 15 2.45 -31.27 45.52
N GLN A 16 1.98 -30.63 46.59
CA GLN A 16 1.54 -29.23 46.57
C GLN A 16 2.67 -28.25 46.20
N ASP A 17 3.89 -28.49 46.72
CA ASP A 17 5.07 -27.70 46.36
C ASP A 17 5.39 -27.83 44.86
N LEU A 18 5.25 -29.03 44.29
CA LEU A 18 5.46 -29.29 42.87
C LEU A 18 4.35 -28.67 42.01
N ASP A 19 3.08 -28.77 42.43
CA ASP A 19 1.96 -28.12 41.75
C ASP A 19 2.15 -26.61 41.70
N ALA A 20 2.56 -25.99 42.80
CA ALA A 20 2.87 -24.56 42.84
C ALA A 20 4.06 -24.17 41.93
N GLN A 21 5.03 -25.08 41.73
CA GLN A 21 6.11 -24.86 40.76
C GLN A 21 5.60 -24.99 39.31
N MET A 22 4.74 -25.96 39.03
CA MET A 22 4.12 -26.13 37.71
C MET A 22 3.26 -24.93 37.34
N GLU A 23 2.46 -24.40 38.28
CA GLU A 23 1.67 -23.18 38.04
C GLU A 23 2.53 -21.96 37.70
N LYS A 24 3.66 -21.77 38.40
CA LYS A 24 4.61 -20.68 38.08
C LYS A 24 5.23 -20.84 36.69
N LEU A 25 5.57 -22.07 36.31
CA LEU A 25 6.13 -22.34 34.98
C LEU A 25 5.07 -22.13 33.88
N ASN A 26 3.82 -22.54 34.11
CA ASN A 26 2.72 -22.30 33.18
C ASN A 26 2.42 -20.81 33.01
N ALA A 27 2.46 -20.02 34.10
CA ALA A 27 2.32 -18.56 34.02
C ALA A 27 3.46 -17.93 33.19
N SER A 28 4.70 -18.37 33.38
CA SER A 28 5.85 -17.90 32.58
C SER A 28 5.70 -18.28 31.09
N ILE A 29 5.19 -19.47 30.78
CA ILE A 29 4.88 -19.88 29.40
C ILE A 29 3.84 -18.94 28.79
N ALA A 30 2.74 -18.65 29.50
CA ALA A 30 1.69 -17.75 29.02
C ALA A 30 2.23 -16.34 28.70
N GLU A 31 3.06 -15.77 29.59
CA GLU A 31 3.70 -14.46 29.34
C GLU A 31 4.61 -14.47 28.11
N LEU A 32 5.35 -15.57 27.89
CA LEU A 32 6.21 -15.73 26.71
C LEU A 32 5.39 -15.86 25.43
N GLU A 33 4.26 -16.55 25.46
CA GLU A 33 3.34 -16.68 24.34
C GLU A 33 2.72 -15.33 23.97
N GLU A 34 2.30 -14.52 24.95
CA GLU A 34 1.81 -13.16 24.72
C GLU A 34 2.88 -12.26 24.08
N LYS A 35 4.12 -12.28 24.61
CA LYS A 35 5.25 -11.52 24.03
C LYS A 35 5.55 -11.96 22.60
N LYS A 36 5.46 -13.28 22.32
CA LYS A 36 5.63 -13.84 20.98
C LYS A 36 4.53 -13.36 20.03
N ALA A 37 3.27 -13.39 20.46
CA ALA A 37 2.13 -12.92 19.67
C ALA A 37 2.23 -11.42 19.35
N ALA A 38 2.57 -10.60 20.36
CA ALA A 38 2.80 -9.17 20.17
C ALA A 38 3.95 -8.88 19.20
N SER A 39 5.06 -9.61 19.33
CA SER A 39 6.21 -9.48 18.42
C SER A 39 5.85 -9.90 17.00
N ALA A 40 5.11 -11.01 16.83
CA ALA A 40 4.64 -11.48 15.53
C ALA A 40 3.78 -10.41 14.83
N ALA A 41 2.83 -9.79 15.55
CA ALA A 41 1.99 -8.72 15.00
C ALA A 41 2.82 -7.51 14.50
N VAL A 42 3.89 -7.14 15.22
CA VAL A 42 4.81 -6.07 14.79
C VAL A 42 5.53 -6.45 13.50
N PHE A 43 6.01 -7.69 13.39
CA PHE A 43 6.68 -8.17 12.17
C PHE A 43 5.73 -8.28 10.99
N ASP A 44 4.49 -8.74 11.21
CA ASP A 44 3.46 -8.80 10.17
C ASP A 44 3.15 -7.40 9.62
N GLY A 45 3.08 -6.37 10.48
CA GLY A 45 2.94 -4.97 10.05
C GLY A 45 4.11 -4.48 9.19
N LYS A 46 5.35 -4.86 9.53
CA LYS A 46 6.54 -4.56 8.71
C LYS A 46 6.48 -5.27 7.36
N ILE A 47 6.11 -6.56 7.35
CA ILE A 47 5.95 -7.35 6.12
C ILE A 47 4.88 -6.73 5.22
N ALA A 48 3.74 -6.34 5.77
CA ALA A 48 2.67 -5.68 5.01
C ALA A 48 3.14 -4.36 4.37
N THR A 49 3.92 -3.56 5.12
CA THR A 49 4.51 -2.32 4.61
C THR A 49 5.47 -2.59 3.44
N VAL A 50 6.35 -3.58 3.57
CA VAL A 50 7.29 -3.97 2.50
C VAL A 50 6.55 -4.52 1.27
N ARG A 51 5.56 -5.40 1.47
CA ARG A 51 4.69 -5.89 0.39
C ARG A 51 3.97 -4.74 -0.33
N GLY A 52 3.51 -3.73 0.39
CA GLY A 52 2.93 -2.52 -0.19
C GLY A 52 3.92 -1.74 -1.07
N LYS A 53 5.19 -1.62 -0.65
CA LYS A 53 6.25 -1.00 -1.45
C LYS A 53 6.54 -1.80 -2.73
N ILE A 54 6.60 -3.14 -2.63
CA ILE A 54 6.79 -4.02 -3.78
C ILE A 54 5.68 -3.82 -4.81
N LYS A 55 4.40 -3.86 -4.39
CA LYS A 55 3.25 -3.62 -5.29
C LYS A 55 3.33 -2.27 -6.01
N LYS A 56 3.74 -1.21 -5.31
CA LYS A 56 3.94 0.12 -5.92
C LYS A 56 5.06 0.11 -6.96
N LEU A 57 6.16 -0.60 -6.69
CA LEU A 57 7.27 -0.72 -7.65
C LEU A 57 6.88 -1.57 -8.86
N GLU A 58 6.09 -2.64 -8.68
CA GLU A 58 5.55 -3.45 -9.77
C GLU A 58 4.62 -2.64 -10.68
N ALA A 59 3.74 -1.82 -10.10
CA ALA A 59 2.91 -0.89 -10.87
C ALA A 59 3.77 0.10 -11.67
N LYS A 60 4.76 0.73 -11.03
CA LYS A 60 5.71 1.62 -11.73
C LYS A 60 6.46 0.89 -12.84
N LYS A 61 6.88 -0.36 -12.62
CA LYS A 61 7.57 -1.18 -13.63
C LYS A 61 6.67 -1.41 -14.85
N LYS A 62 5.38 -1.69 -14.63
CA LYS A 62 4.40 -1.83 -15.71
C LYS A 62 4.20 -0.52 -16.48
N ASP A 63 4.10 0.61 -15.77
CA ASP A 63 3.94 1.93 -16.40
C ASP A 63 5.16 2.34 -17.22
N VAL A 64 6.36 1.98 -16.75
CA VAL A 64 7.63 2.22 -17.48
C VAL A 64 7.73 1.32 -18.70
N LEU A 65 7.36 0.06 -18.59
CA LEU A 65 7.42 -0.90 -19.70
C LEU A 65 6.38 -0.62 -20.79
N ALA A 66 5.21 -0.13 -20.38
CA ALA A 66 4.12 0.26 -21.27
C ALA A 66 3.84 1.76 -21.14
N PRO A 67 4.73 2.63 -21.65
CA PRO A 67 4.56 4.06 -21.52
C PRO A 67 3.24 4.50 -22.17
N LYS A 68 2.42 5.24 -21.41
CA LYS A 68 1.16 5.77 -21.90
C LYS A 68 1.43 6.61 -23.15
N LYS A 69 0.79 6.26 -24.27
CA LYS A 69 0.87 7.04 -25.52
C LYS A 69 0.44 8.48 -25.22
N ARG A 70 1.41 9.41 -25.24
CA ARG A 70 1.13 10.83 -25.04
C ARG A 70 0.31 11.32 -26.23
N LYS A 71 -0.74 12.09 -25.98
CA LYS A 71 -1.41 12.82 -27.07
C LYS A 71 -0.35 13.71 -27.72
N THR A 72 -0.13 13.52 -29.01
CA THR A 72 0.76 14.41 -29.76
C THR A 72 0.20 15.83 -29.68
N ARG A 73 1.10 16.80 -29.51
CA ARG A 73 0.70 18.21 -29.60
C ARG A 73 0.13 18.42 -30.99
N LYS A 74 -1.05 19.06 -31.07
CA LYS A 74 -1.62 19.43 -32.37
C LYS A 74 -0.64 20.32 -33.12
N THR A 75 -0.39 20.01 -34.37
CA THR A 75 0.43 20.86 -35.24
C THR A 75 -0.32 22.16 -35.54
N LYS A 76 0.40 23.24 -35.91
CA LYS A 76 -0.23 24.51 -36.30
C LYS A 76 -1.28 24.30 -37.41
N ALA A 77 -0.97 23.43 -38.39
CA ALA A 77 -1.90 23.07 -39.45
C ALA A 77 -3.18 22.40 -38.93
N GLN A 78 -3.09 21.48 -37.96
CA GLN A 78 -4.27 20.86 -37.34
C GLN A 78 -5.10 21.87 -36.54
N GLN A 79 -4.44 22.81 -35.85
CA GLN A 79 -5.13 23.88 -35.12
C GLN A 79 -5.91 24.80 -36.08
N ILE A 80 -5.29 25.16 -37.21
CA ILE A 80 -5.94 25.96 -38.26
C ILE A 80 -7.13 25.20 -38.86
N LYS A 81 -6.95 23.91 -39.20
CA LYS A 81 -8.05 23.06 -39.71
C LYS A 81 -9.21 22.96 -38.71
N ASP A 82 -8.93 22.75 -37.43
CA ASP A 82 -9.96 22.69 -36.39
C ASP A 82 -10.69 24.03 -36.21
N LEU A 83 -9.96 25.14 -36.32
CA LEU A 83 -10.53 26.49 -36.24
C LEU A 83 -11.51 26.75 -37.39
N VAL A 84 -11.08 26.49 -38.63
CA VAL A 84 -11.93 26.63 -39.83
C VAL A 84 -13.14 25.70 -39.73
N ARG A 85 -12.95 24.46 -39.29
CA ARG A 85 -14.03 23.47 -39.14
C ARG A 85 -15.04 23.88 -38.05
N LYS A 86 -14.59 24.54 -36.98
CA LYS A 86 -15.48 25.13 -35.96
C LYS A 86 -16.28 26.30 -36.52
N ALA A 87 -15.65 27.18 -37.29
CA ALA A 87 -16.32 28.31 -37.92
C ALA A 87 -17.40 27.84 -38.93
N GLN A 88 -17.10 26.82 -39.73
CA GLN A 88 -18.07 26.17 -40.61
C GLN A 88 -19.24 25.54 -39.84
N LYS A 89 -18.96 24.84 -38.73
CA LYS A 89 -20.01 24.28 -37.86
C LYS A 89 -20.88 25.35 -37.20
N ALA A 90 -20.35 26.55 -37.01
CA ALA A 90 -21.10 27.71 -36.53
C ALA A 90 -21.95 28.37 -37.63
N GLY A 91 -21.98 27.81 -38.85
CA GLY A 91 -22.81 28.27 -39.97
C GLY A 91 -22.15 29.31 -40.87
N LEU A 92 -20.86 29.62 -40.67
CA LEU A 92 -20.13 30.59 -41.49
C LEU A 92 -19.69 29.97 -42.81
N LYS A 93 -19.88 30.71 -43.90
CA LYS A 93 -19.44 30.29 -45.23
C LYS A 93 -17.91 30.43 -45.36
N PRO A 94 -17.25 29.62 -46.22
CA PRO A 94 -15.81 29.72 -46.44
C PRO A 94 -15.31 31.14 -46.77
N ASP A 95 -16.05 31.89 -47.58
CA ASP A 95 -15.70 33.26 -47.98
C ASP A 95 -15.79 34.25 -46.82
N GLU A 96 -16.76 34.08 -45.92
CA GLU A 96 -16.92 34.88 -44.71
C GLU A 96 -15.80 34.59 -43.70
N ILE A 97 -15.38 33.32 -43.62
CA ILE A 97 -14.25 32.89 -42.77
C ILE A 97 -12.94 33.48 -43.32
N ALA A 98 -12.72 33.39 -44.63
CA ALA A 98 -11.55 33.94 -45.29
C ALA A 98 -11.47 35.47 -45.12
N SER A 99 -12.59 36.17 -45.33
CA SER A 99 -12.72 37.62 -45.10
C SER A 99 -12.40 38.02 -43.66
N ARG A 100 -12.87 37.26 -42.66
CA ARG A 100 -12.58 37.52 -41.25
C ARG A 100 -11.14 37.18 -40.84
N LEU A 101 -10.52 36.24 -41.53
CA LEU A 101 -9.12 35.87 -41.33
C LEU A 101 -8.16 36.77 -42.14
N GLY A 102 -8.68 37.64 -43.01
CA GLY A 102 -7.88 38.51 -43.88
C GLY A 102 -7.10 37.74 -44.95
N VAL A 103 -7.65 36.60 -45.41
CA VAL A 103 -7.02 35.73 -46.41
C VAL A 103 -7.87 35.73 -47.67
N SER A 104 -7.28 35.91 -48.84
CA SER A 104 -7.94 35.69 -50.13
C SER A 104 -7.92 34.20 -50.48
N ILE A 105 -9.08 33.65 -50.84
CA ILE A 105 -9.14 32.31 -51.46
C ILE A 105 -8.77 32.54 -52.92
N GLU A 106 -7.52 32.27 -53.29
CA GLU A 106 -7.16 32.11 -54.70
C GLU A 106 -7.79 30.79 -55.20
N GLU A 107 -8.43 30.83 -56.38
CA GLU A 107 -9.12 29.69 -57.01
C GLU A 107 -8.20 28.50 -57.32
#